data_AF-A0A661LEN3-F1
#
_entry.id   AF-A0A661LEN3-F1
#
_cell.length_a   1.000
_cell.length_b   1.000
_cell.length_c   1.000
_cell.angle_alpha   90.00
_cell.angle_beta   90.00
_cell.angle_gamma   90.00
#
_symmetry.space_group_name_H-M   'P 1'
#
loop_
_entity.id
_entity.type
_entity.pdbx_description
1 polymer ?
#
loop_
_entity_poly.entity_id
_entity_poly.type
_entity_poly.pdbx_seq_one_letter_code
_entity_poly.pdbx_strand_id
1 'polypeptide(L)'
;MKRIMSLAIYLLLGLMPWFISPKKSEAVEAICATVKIEIEQELTFERVAFDARMTINNGLVGIPLNNVEATVNIQDSEKNDASSSFSIQVFELNNIAAIDGSGTVEPDTSAEIHWLIIPSPGAGGTDPAGQVYYVSATLEYQLKGEEQVTEVAPDIIVVRPQPVLVLDYFYPEFVYGDDPFTMETEAPIPYDIGVRIKNTGYGGVKNLVIESGQPIIKDNEQGLLIDFKILNSWVNDEPVQPTLMVDFGDIDPGACSIARWKMISSLMGQFISFETEFAHSDELGGELTSLIQDVDAHFLIKDVLVDLPGKDGIKDFLARDGDSIRVYSSDGLDEQVIPYRDEDATTTGAPSNQDPEITVAVSPTGGPLYVKISEPGGGNVEISSVVRSDGKRLLPDNFWISKERRGDHTWSHYLNIFDYNSPGLYTVKYTYGGAAGNIYVDPLVLSFDDIPINQRKVLETVVSNNGIGTLSVTGIALLPESDSEFSMVSVPSLPVEIPTGNSITIGVSYTPTGYAKNRGTLL
;
A
#
# COMPACT_ATOMS: atom_id res chain seq x y z
N MET A 1 -57.12 82.31 -6.87
CA MET A 1 -56.59 82.86 -5.61
C MET A 1 -55.78 81.78 -4.91
N LYS A 2 -54.52 82.10 -4.59
CA LYS A 2 -53.59 81.52 -3.60
C LYS A 2 -53.32 79.99 -3.51
N ARG A 3 -52.01 79.70 -3.57
CA ARG A 3 -51.27 78.47 -3.23
C ARG A 3 -51.60 77.92 -1.82
N ILE A 4 -51.35 76.62 -1.60
CA ILE A 4 -50.40 76.07 -0.59
C ILE A 4 -50.22 74.54 -0.79
N MET A 5 -48.97 74.10 -0.62
CA MET A 5 -48.43 72.72 -0.56
C MET A 5 -49.08 71.84 0.52
N SER A 6 -49.17 70.52 0.30
CA SER A 6 -48.28 69.53 0.95
C SER A 6 -48.62 68.07 0.60
N LEU A 7 -47.59 67.25 0.79
CA LEU A 7 -47.31 65.87 0.36
C LEU A 7 -47.91 64.79 1.29
N ALA A 8 -48.40 63.69 0.70
CA ALA A 8 -48.51 62.30 1.21
C ALA A 8 -49.58 61.55 0.37
N ILE A 9 -49.59 60.26 0.03
CA ILE A 9 -48.68 59.09 0.01
C ILE A 9 -49.63 57.90 -0.40
N TYR A 10 -49.13 56.92 -1.17
CA TYR A 10 -49.71 55.60 -1.54
C TYR A 10 -51.05 55.52 -2.30
N LEU A 11 -51.03 54.96 -3.51
CA LEU A 11 -51.19 53.51 -3.77
C LEU A 11 -51.56 53.33 -5.26
N LEU A 12 -50.71 52.71 -6.09
CA LEU A 12 -51.21 52.12 -7.34
C LEU A 12 -50.49 50.83 -7.67
N LEU A 13 -51.28 49.76 -7.68
CA LEU A 13 -50.96 48.41 -8.12
C LEU A 13 -50.42 48.42 -9.56
N GLY A 14 -49.33 47.69 -9.79
CA GLY A 14 -48.91 47.23 -11.10
C GLY A 14 -48.40 45.80 -11.00
N LEU A 15 -49.25 44.84 -11.38
CA LEU A 15 -48.85 43.44 -11.59
C LEU A 15 -47.85 43.37 -12.76
N MET A 16 -46.67 42.81 -12.51
CA MET A 16 -45.73 42.39 -13.54
C MET A 16 -45.23 40.99 -13.15
N PRO A 17 -45.38 39.95 -14.01
CA PRO A 17 -44.93 38.62 -13.69
C PRO A 17 -43.41 38.54 -13.81
N TRP A 18 -42.71 38.41 -12.69
CA TRP A 18 -41.31 37.99 -12.68
C TRP A 18 -41.25 36.53 -13.14
N PHE A 19 -40.79 36.33 -14.37
CA PHE A 19 -40.12 35.09 -14.76
C PHE A 19 -38.83 35.01 -13.94
N ILE A 20 -38.90 34.37 -12.78
CA ILE A 20 -37.72 33.87 -12.08
C ILE A 20 -37.32 32.62 -12.85
N SER A 21 -36.39 32.74 -13.79
CA SER A 21 -35.61 31.58 -14.22
C SER A 21 -34.98 31.00 -12.95
N PRO A 22 -35.16 29.71 -12.62
CA PRO A 22 -34.31 29.11 -11.62
C PRO A 22 -32.89 29.24 -12.14
N LYS A 23 -32.05 30.02 -11.44
CA LYS A 23 -30.61 29.82 -11.55
C LYS A 23 -30.41 28.35 -11.20
N LYS A 24 -30.09 27.53 -12.21
CA LYS A 24 -29.39 26.28 -11.95
C LYS A 24 -28.20 26.67 -11.09
N SER A 25 -28.23 26.25 -9.83
CA SER A 25 -27.00 26.10 -9.08
C SER A 25 -26.21 25.09 -9.91
N GLU A 26 -25.18 25.57 -10.61
CA GLU A 26 -24.09 24.71 -11.00
C GLU A 26 -23.50 24.25 -9.67
N ALA A 27 -23.90 23.05 -9.24
CA ALA A 27 -23.01 22.26 -8.41
C ALA A 27 -21.77 22.07 -9.27
N VAL A 28 -20.72 22.81 -8.94
CA VAL A 28 -19.38 22.44 -9.40
C VAL A 28 -19.21 21.03 -8.87
N GLU A 29 -19.14 20.05 -9.75
CA GLU A 29 -18.61 18.74 -9.41
C GLU A 29 -17.17 18.98 -8.97
N ALA A 30 -16.98 19.24 -7.68
CA ALA A 30 -15.69 19.25 -7.04
C ALA A 30 -15.24 17.78 -6.91
N ILE A 31 -14.91 17.19 -8.05
CA ILE A 31 -14.10 15.99 -8.09
C ILE A 31 -12.66 16.51 -8.04
N CYS A 32 -12.01 16.23 -6.91
CA CYS A 32 -10.60 16.46 -6.64
C CYS A 32 -9.75 15.93 -7.79
N ALA A 33 -8.51 16.43 -7.93
CA ALA A 33 -7.54 15.87 -8.86
C ALA A 33 -7.60 14.33 -8.79
N THR A 34 -8.03 13.73 -9.90
CA THR A 34 -7.98 12.29 -10.08
C THR A 34 -6.52 11.93 -10.22
N VAL A 35 -5.94 11.27 -9.22
CA VAL A 35 -4.53 10.93 -9.21
C VAL A 35 -4.41 9.46 -9.54
N LYS A 36 -3.90 9.18 -10.74
CA LYS A 36 -3.45 7.84 -11.08
C LYS A 36 -2.01 7.68 -10.63
N ILE A 37 -1.76 6.78 -9.69
CA ILE A 37 -0.41 6.41 -9.27
C ILE A 37 -0.02 5.12 -9.96
N GLU A 38 1.17 5.13 -10.54
CA GLU A 38 1.84 3.92 -10.97
C GLU A 38 3.11 3.75 -10.16
N ILE A 39 3.35 2.51 -9.72
CA ILE A 39 4.60 2.15 -9.08
C ILE A 39 5.21 1.01 -9.87
N GLU A 40 6.24 1.31 -10.66
CA GLU A 40 7.05 0.31 -11.35
C GLU A 40 7.74 -0.59 -10.31
N GLN A 41 7.73 -1.91 -10.51
CA GLN A 41 8.31 -2.88 -9.58
C GLN A 41 9.28 -3.79 -10.33
N GLU A 42 10.48 -3.96 -9.82
CA GLU A 42 11.41 -4.96 -10.34
C GLU A 42 11.63 -6.04 -9.27
N LEU A 43 11.49 -7.30 -9.70
CA LEU A 43 11.71 -8.47 -8.86
C LEU A 43 12.94 -9.23 -9.38
N THR A 44 13.96 -9.39 -8.53
CA THR A 44 15.18 -10.12 -8.91
C THR A 44 15.14 -11.57 -8.39
N PHE A 45 14.76 -12.53 -9.24
CA PHE A 45 14.81 -13.98 -8.93
C PHE A 45 15.36 -14.80 -10.09
N GLU A 46 15.85 -16.00 -9.80
CA GLU A 46 16.43 -16.89 -10.81
C GLU A 46 15.70 -18.24 -10.82
N ARG A 47 15.27 -18.69 -12.01
CA ARG A 47 14.91 -20.09 -12.24
C ARG A 47 16.20 -20.91 -12.38
N VAL A 48 16.19 -22.15 -11.88
CA VAL A 48 17.32 -23.07 -12.03
C VAL A 48 17.23 -23.76 -13.39
N ALA A 49 18.29 -23.65 -14.18
CA ALA A 49 18.49 -24.40 -15.42
C ALA A 49 19.59 -25.46 -15.24
N PHE A 50 19.54 -26.52 -16.05
CA PHE A 50 20.55 -27.57 -16.09
C PHE A 50 21.42 -27.41 -17.33
N ASP A 51 22.74 -27.46 -17.16
CA ASP A 51 23.71 -27.58 -18.26
C ASP A 51 23.95 -29.07 -18.53
N ALA A 52 23.55 -29.52 -19.71
CA ALA A 52 23.79 -30.87 -20.19
C ALA A 52 24.92 -30.85 -21.22
N ARG A 53 25.98 -31.62 -20.98
CA ARG A 53 27.14 -31.72 -21.87
C ARG A 53 27.27 -33.11 -22.47
N MET A 54 27.41 -33.18 -23.79
CA MET A 54 27.79 -34.39 -24.51
C MET A 54 29.12 -34.18 -25.25
N THR A 55 30.02 -35.15 -25.11
CA THR A 55 31.29 -35.18 -25.85
C THR A 55 31.29 -36.33 -26.85
N ILE A 56 31.52 -36.01 -28.12
CA ILE A 56 31.70 -36.98 -29.21
C ILE A 56 33.20 -37.12 -29.46
N ASN A 57 33.74 -38.33 -29.30
CA ASN A 57 35.15 -38.61 -29.57
C ASN A 57 35.29 -39.39 -30.89
N ASN A 58 35.81 -38.76 -31.94
CA ASN A 58 36.13 -39.44 -33.19
C ASN A 58 37.60 -39.90 -33.18
N GLY A 59 37.84 -41.09 -32.62
CA GLY A 59 39.18 -41.70 -32.60
C GLY A 59 39.59 -42.42 -33.88
N LEU A 60 38.86 -42.23 -34.99
CA LEU A 60 39.15 -42.89 -36.26
C LEU A 60 40.14 -42.07 -37.09
N VAL A 61 41.24 -42.72 -37.49
CA VAL A 61 42.26 -42.08 -38.33
C VAL A 61 41.73 -41.88 -39.75
N GLY A 62 41.69 -40.62 -40.20
CA GLY A 62 41.32 -40.22 -41.56
C GLY A 62 39.87 -40.46 -41.96
N ILE A 63 38.97 -40.76 -41.02
CA ILE A 63 37.53 -41.00 -41.28
C ILE A 63 36.68 -40.03 -40.45
N PRO A 64 35.98 -39.07 -41.08
CA PRO A 64 35.09 -38.16 -40.37
C PRO A 64 33.76 -38.85 -40.00
N LEU A 65 33.07 -38.30 -39.00
CA LEU A 65 31.65 -38.57 -38.75
C LEU A 65 30.85 -37.45 -39.41
N ASN A 66 30.01 -37.78 -40.39
CA ASN A 66 29.22 -36.79 -41.13
C ASN A 66 27.75 -36.83 -40.72
N ASN A 67 26.97 -35.84 -41.14
CA ASN A 67 25.54 -35.72 -40.89
C ASN A 67 25.18 -35.91 -39.41
N VAL A 68 25.94 -35.28 -38.53
CA VAL A 68 25.75 -35.42 -37.09
C VAL A 68 24.47 -34.72 -36.66
N GLU A 69 23.55 -35.48 -36.09
CA GLU A 69 22.32 -35.01 -35.45
C GLU A 69 22.29 -35.49 -33.99
N ALA A 70 21.99 -34.57 -33.07
CA ALA A 70 21.93 -34.90 -31.64
C ALA A 70 20.66 -34.33 -31.01
N THR A 71 19.80 -35.23 -30.51
CA THR A 71 18.51 -34.88 -29.93
C THR A 71 18.45 -35.33 -28.48
N VAL A 72 18.18 -34.39 -27.56
CA VAL A 72 17.97 -34.69 -26.14
C VAL A 72 16.56 -35.25 -25.94
N ASN A 73 16.44 -36.33 -25.17
CA ASN A 73 15.17 -36.91 -24.78
C ASN A 73 15.08 -36.91 -23.25
N ILE A 74 13.91 -36.60 -22.71
CA ILE A 74 13.69 -36.58 -21.26
C ILE A 74 12.54 -37.52 -20.92
N GLN A 75 12.75 -38.40 -19.95
CA GLN A 75 11.72 -39.29 -19.43
C GLN A 75 11.46 -39.04 -17.95
N ASP A 76 10.22 -39.25 -17.51
CA ASP A 76 9.86 -39.23 -16.09
C ASP A 76 10.30 -40.51 -15.35
N SER A 77 9.99 -40.57 -14.05
CA SER A 77 10.30 -41.73 -13.20
C SER A 77 9.62 -43.02 -13.64
N GLU A 78 8.52 -42.93 -14.39
CA GLU A 78 7.75 -44.04 -14.96
C GLU A 78 8.18 -44.41 -16.39
N LYS A 79 9.19 -43.73 -16.94
CA LYS A 79 9.74 -43.90 -18.30
C LYS A 79 8.82 -43.38 -19.42
N ASN A 80 7.85 -42.53 -19.11
CA ASN A 80 7.09 -41.81 -20.13
C ASN A 80 7.91 -40.64 -20.67
N ASP A 81 7.69 -40.27 -21.94
CA ASP A 81 8.29 -39.06 -22.50
C ASP A 81 7.77 -37.81 -21.77
N ALA A 82 8.71 -37.02 -21.26
CA ALA A 82 8.47 -35.78 -20.53
C ALA A 82 9.17 -34.59 -21.18
N SER A 83 9.68 -34.73 -22.41
CA SER A 83 10.44 -33.69 -23.11
C SER A 83 9.66 -32.37 -23.26
N SER A 84 8.32 -32.43 -23.35
CA SER A 84 7.43 -31.25 -23.39
C SER A 84 7.36 -30.46 -22.08
N SER A 85 7.82 -31.02 -20.96
CA SER A 85 7.91 -30.33 -19.67
C SER A 85 9.18 -29.48 -19.53
N PHE A 86 9.99 -29.39 -20.59
CA PHE A 86 11.25 -28.67 -20.61
C PHE A 86 11.40 -27.85 -21.89
N SER A 87 12.04 -26.69 -21.77
CA SER A 87 12.66 -26.01 -22.92
C SER A 87 14.10 -26.46 -23.02
N ILE A 88 14.49 -26.96 -24.19
CA ILE A 88 15.84 -27.45 -24.46
C ILE A 88 16.43 -26.57 -25.55
N GLN A 89 17.55 -25.92 -25.24
CA GLN A 89 18.22 -25.00 -26.15
C GLN A 89 19.67 -25.40 -26.31
N VAL A 90 20.20 -25.36 -27.53
CA VAL A 90 21.63 -25.50 -27.75
C VAL A 90 22.30 -24.23 -27.25
N PHE A 91 23.16 -24.38 -26.25
CA PHE A 91 23.85 -23.27 -25.60
C PHE A 91 25.21 -23.02 -26.23
N GLU A 92 25.99 -24.08 -26.44
CA GLU A 92 27.34 -23.97 -26.99
C GLU A 92 27.71 -25.21 -27.81
N LEU A 93 28.42 -24.99 -28.93
CA LEU A 93 29.00 -26.03 -29.76
C LEU A 93 30.51 -25.78 -29.89
N ASN A 94 31.30 -26.81 -29.60
CA ASN A 94 32.76 -26.77 -29.67
C ASN A 94 33.27 -27.85 -30.63
N ASN A 95 34.12 -27.45 -31.59
CA ASN A 95 34.65 -28.33 -32.65
C ASN A 95 33.59 -29.07 -33.50
N ILE A 96 32.39 -28.51 -33.59
CA ILE A 96 31.33 -28.94 -34.51
C ILE A 96 30.50 -27.70 -34.88
N ALA A 97 30.04 -27.61 -36.12
CA ALA A 97 29.32 -26.42 -36.62
C ALA A 97 27.80 -26.48 -36.36
N ALA A 98 27.21 -27.68 -36.33
CA ALA A 98 25.77 -27.89 -36.17
C ALA A 98 25.49 -29.33 -35.68
N ILE A 99 24.28 -29.54 -35.15
CA ILE A 99 23.79 -30.84 -34.65
C ILE A 99 22.41 -31.19 -35.21
N ASP A 100 22.08 -30.62 -36.38
CA ASP A 100 20.78 -30.73 -37.06
C ASP A 100 20.84 -31.68 -38.28
N GLY A 101 21.83 -32.58 -38.31
CA GLY A 101 22.09 -33.47 -39.43
C GLY A 101 22.99 -32.87 -40.51
N SER A 102 23.49 -31.63 -40.34
CA SER A 102 24.50 -31.03 -41.23
C SER A 102 25.92 -31.00 -40.65
N GLY A 103 26.08 -31.42 -39.38
CA GLY A 103 27.36 -31.39 -38.66
C GLY A 103 28.38 -32.43 -39.12
N THR A 104 29.66 -32.11 -38.90
CA THR A 104 30.78 -33.05 -39.10
C THR A 104 31.72 -33.00 -37.89
N VAL A 105 32.20 -34.16 -37.45
CA VAL A 105 33.29 -34.31 -36.48
C VAL A 105 34.50 -34.90 -37.18
N GLU A 106 35.60 -34.14 -37.21
CA GLU A 106 36.80 -34.48 -37.96
C GLU A 106 37.56 -35.69 -37.37
N PRO A 107 38.36 -36.41 -38.17
CA PRO A 107 39.17 -37.54 -37.71
C PRO A 107 40.13 -37.15 -36.59
N ASP A 108 40.35 -38.04 -35.63
CA ASP A 108 41.24 -37.85 -34.48
C ASP A 108 40.95 -36.58 -33.65
N THR A 109 39.68 -36.16 -33.60
CA THR A 109 39.22 -35.01 -32.81
C THR A 109 38.04 -35.34 -31.89
N SER A 110 37.70 -34.39 -31.02
CA SER A 110 36.51 -34.45 -30.18
C SER A 110 35.67 -33.18 -30.37
N ALA A 111 34.35 -33.37 -30.41
CA ALA A 111 33.37 -32.29 -30.41
C ALA A 111 32.58 -32.30 -29.10
N GLU A 112 32.12 -31.12 -28.67
CA GLU A 112 31.29 -30.98 -27.48
C GLU A 112 30.04 -30.17 -27.79
N ILE A 113 28.95 -30.60 -27.18
CA ILE A 113 27.63 -30.02 -27.33
C ILE A 113 27.11 -29.73 -25.93
N HIS A 114 26.71 -28.49 -25.68
CA HIS A 114 26.10 -28.05 -24.44
C HIS A 114 24.66 -27.64 -24.72
N TRP A 115 23.73 -28.16 -23.91
CA TRP A 115 22.35 -27.73 -23.90
C TRP A 115 22.01 -27.09 -22.57
N LEU A 116 21.23 -26.02 -22.65
CA LEU A 116 20.52 -25.47 -21.51
C LEU A 116 19.13 -26.12 -21.45
N ILE A 117 18.85 -26.84 -20.37
CA ILE A 117 17.58 -27.49 -20.12
C ILE A 117 16.85 -26.72 -19.01
N ILE A 118 15.74 -26.08 -19.37
CA ILE A 118 14.96 -25.22 -18.48
C ILE A 118 13.62 -25.90 -18.17
N PRO A 119 13.34 -26.27 -16.92
CA PRO A 119 12.05 -26.86 -16.55
C PRO A 119 10.90 -25.86 -16.72
N SER A 120 9.82 -26.30 -17.36
CA SER A 120 8.57 -25.55 -17.43
C SER A 120 7.86 -25.52 -16.06
N PRO A 121 6.94 -24.55 -15.82
CA PRO A 121 6.13 -24.52 -14.61
C PRO A 121 5.44 -25.86 -14.33
N GLY A 122 5.56 -26.33 -13.09
CA GLY A 122 4.99 -27.61 -12.65
C GLY A 122 5.87 -28.85 -12.83
N ALA A 123 6.97 -28.79 -13.58
CA ALA A 123 7.88 -29.93 -13.76
C ALA A 123 8.48 -30.45 -12.44
N GLY A 124 8.64 -29.58 -11.44
CA GLY A 124 9.12 -29.98 -10.12
C GLY A 124 8.09 -30.71 -9.25
N GLY A 125 6.83 -30.79 -9.67
CA GLY A 125 5.75 -31.35 -8.88
C GLY A 125 5.48 -30.55 -7.59
N THR A 126 5.02 -31.26 -6.56
CA THR A 126 4.64 -30.68 -5.26
C THR A 126 5.46 -31.22 -4.09
N ASP A 127 6.23 -32.30 -4.30
CA ASP A 127 7.07 -32.91 -3.28
C ASP A 127 8.36 -32.08 -3.12
N PRO A 128 8.71 -31.61 -1.91
CA PRO A 128 9.95 -30.89 -1.66
C PRO A 128 11.24 -31.63 -2.09
N ALA A 129 11.20 -32.97 -2.16
CA ALA A 129 12.31 -33.78 -2.68
C ALA A 129 12.53 -33.58 -4.19
N GLY A 130 11.50 -33.12 -4.91
CA GLY A 130 11.50 -32.94 -6.35
C GLY A 130 11.16 -34.19 -7.14
N GLN A 131 10.96 -34.00 -8.44
CA GLN A 131 10.68 -35.06 -9.40
C GLN A 131 11.96 -35.49 -10.11
N VAL A 132 12.11 -36.80 -10.27
CA VAL A 132 13.26 -37.41 -10.93
C VAL A 132 12.98 -37.54 -12.42
N TYR A 133 13.91 -37.05 -13.24
CA TYR A 133 13.88 -37.21 -14.68
C TYR A 133 15.16 -37.85 -15.19
N TYR A 134 15.03 -38.64 -16.25
CA TYR A 134 16.13 -39.27 -16.96
C TYR A 134 16.37 -38.51 -18.26
N VAL A 135 17.54 -37.88 -18.38
CA VAL A 135 17.95 -37.13 -19.57
C VAL A 135 18.91 -37.99 -20.37
N SER A 136 18.51 -38.36 -21.58
CA SER A 136 19.35 -39.06 -22.55
C SER A 136 19.50 -38.23 -23.82
N ALA A 137 20.31 -38.73 -24.75
CA ALA A 137 20.39 -38.16 -26.09
C ALA A 137 20.42 -39.29 -27.14
N THR A 138 19.85 -39.03 -28.30
CA THR A 138 20.03 -39.86 -29.49
C THR A 138 21.02 -39.15 -30.40
N LEU A 139 22.10 -39.83 -30.74
CA LEU A 139 23.11 -39.35 -31.68
C LEU A 139 22.99 -40.14 -32.99
N GLU A 140 22.66 -39.45 -34.06
CA GLU A 140 22.64 -40.00 -35.42
C GLU A 140 23.81 -39.42 -36.22
N TYR A 141 24.50 -40.26 -36.99
CA TYR A 141 25.63 -39.84 -37.83
C TYR A 141 25.89 -40.86 -38.94
N GLN A 142 26.64 -40.44 -39.96
CA GLN A 142 27.03 -41.29 -41.07
C GLN A 142 28.52 -41.64 -40.98
N LEU A 143 28.81 -42.95 -40.96
CA LEU A 143 30.16 -43.49 -40.99
C LEU A 143 30.38 -44.25 -42.29
N LYS A 144 31.35 -43.80 -43.12
CA LYS A 144 31.66 -44.39 -44.44
C LYS A 144 30.44 -44.56 -45.37
N GLY A 145 29.45 -43.68 -45.25
CA GLY A 145 28.23 -43.73 -46.07
C GLY A 145 27.07 -44.49 -45.44
N GLU A 146 27.27 -45.16 -44.29
CA GLU A 146 26.21 -45.88 -43.58
C GLU A 146 25.73 -45.07 -42.37
N GLU A 147 24.42 -44.97 -42.19
CA GLU A 147 23.81 -44.34 -41.00
C GLU A 147 24.07 -45.18 -39.76
N GLN A 148 24.38 -44.51 -38.66
CA GLN A 148 24.60 -45.06 -37.34
C GLN A 148 23.73 -44.28 -36.37
N VAL A 149 23.08 -45.00 -35.45
CA VAL A 149 22.30 -44.42 -34.36
C VAL A 149 22.90 -44.93 -33.06
N THR A 150 23.20 -44.01 -32.15
CA THR A 150 23.73 -44.30 -30.82
C THR A 150 22.84 -43.66 -29.78
N GLU A 151 22.27 -44.48 -28.89
CA GLU A 151 21.58 -43.99 -27.70
C GLU A 151 22.59 -43.73 -26.59
N VAL A 152 22.64 -42.49 -26.13
CA VAL A 152 23.45 -42.08 -24.99
C VAL A 152 22.74 -42.52 -23.72
N ALA A 153 23.49 -43.16 -22.81
CA ALA A 153 22.95 -43.59 -21.54
C ALA A 153 22.37 -42.40 -20.77
N PRO A 154 21.20 -42.56 -20.13
CA PRO A 154 20.57 -41.47 -19.42
C PRO A 154 21.36 -41.08 -18.16
N ASP A 155 21.41 -39.79 -17.89
CA ASP A 155 21.74 -39.25 -16.57
C ASP A 155 20.48 -38.82 -15.82
N ILE A 156 20.60 -38.60 -14.52
CA ILE A 156 19.48 -38.25 -13.66
C ILE A 156 19.55 -36.78 -13.27
N ILE A 157 18.46 -36.05 -13.50
CA ILE A 157 18.23 -34.74 -12.90
C ILE A 157 17.08 -34.84 -11.90
N VAL A 158 17.12 -33.97 -10.88
CA VAL A 158 16.03 -33.80 -9.93
C VAL A 158 15.54 -32.38 -10.02
N VAL A 159 14.29 -32.22 -10.44
CA VAL A 159 13.63 -30.92 -10.56
C VAL A 159 12.84 -30.69 -9.29
N ARG A 160 13.22 -29.68 -8.51
CA ARG A 160 12.46 -29.30 -7.31
C ARG A 160 11.25 -28.43 -7.66
N PRO A 161 10.19 -28.43 -6.84
CA PRO A 161 9.06 -27.56 -7.05
C PRO A 161 9.46 -26.09 -7.12
N GLN A 162 8.71 -25.31 -7.91
CA GLN A 162 8.94 -23.88 -8.08
C GLN A 162 8.02 -23.08 -7.14
N PRO A 163 8.47 -21.91 -6.65
CA PRO A 163 7.58 -20.96 -6.00
C PRO A 163 6.61 -20.35 -7.01
N VAL A 164 5.48 -19.87 -6.52
CA VAL A 164 4.49 -19.13 -7.30
C VAL A 164 4.02 -18.00 -6.41
N LEU A 165 4.13 -16.76 -6.86
CA LEU A 165 3.86 -15.58 -6.06
C LEU A 165 2.57 -14.89 -6.51
N VAL A 166 1.73 -14.55 -5.53
CA VAL A 166 0.58 -13.66 -5.68
C VAL A 166 0.83 -12.42 -4.83
N LEU A 167 0.64 -11.24 -5.41
CA LEU A 167 0.89 -9.97 -4.73
C LEU A 167 -0.43 -9.22 -4.53
N ASP A 168 -0.79 -8.93 -3.28
CA ASP A 168 -1.89 -8.05 -2.93
C ASP A 168 -1.34 -6.67 -2.53
N TYR A 169 -1.70 -5.62 -3.25
CA TYR A 169 -1.40 -4.25 -2.90
C TYR A 169 -2.56 -3.59 -2.18
N PHE A 170 -2.24 -2.79 -1.17
CA PHE A 170 -3.21 -2.09 -0.33
C PHE A 170 -2.86 -0.61 -0.28
N TYR A 171 -3.82 0.24 -0.68
CA TYR A 171 -3.62 1.68 -0.75
C TYR A 171 -4.91 2.42 -0.39
N PRO A 172 -4.84 3.61 0.22
CA PRO A 172 -6.04 4.30 0.65
C PRO A 172 -6.83 4.81 -0.55
N GLU A 173 -8.14 4.95 -0.41
CA GLU A 173 -8.98 5.57 -1.44
C GLU A 173 -8.67 7.07 -1.58
N PHE A 174 -8.38 7.75 -0.47
CA PHE A 174 -8.10 9.18 -0.43
C PHE A 174 -6.81 9.47 0.34
N VAL A 175 -6.07 10.47 -0.14
CA VAL A 175 -4.96 11.09 0.58
C VAL A 175 -5.28 12.54 0.85
N TYR A 176 -4.78 13.05 1.97
CA TYR A 176 -5.04 14.41 2.40
C TYR A 176 -3.72 15.17 2.47
N GLY A 177 -3.59 16.16 1.61
CA GLY A 177 -2.55 17.17 1.57
C GLY A 177 -3.20 18.54 1.39
N ASP A 178 -2.47 19.45 0.78
CA ASP A 178 -2.96 20.79 0.42
C ASP A 178 -4.13 20.70 -0.59
N ASP A 179 -5.17 21.50 -0.36
CA ASP A 179 -6.30 21.68 -1.26
C ASP A 179 -6.02 22.88 -2.19
N PRO A 180 -5.80 22.67 -3.50
CA PRO A 180 -5.56 23.79 -4.41
C PRO A 180 -6.77 24.74 -4.54
N PHE A 181 -7.93 24.39 -3.98
CA PHE A 181 -9.15 25.21 -3.98
C PHE A 181 -9.38 26.00 -2.69
N THR A 182 -8.56 25.83 -1.65
CA THR A 182 -8.59 26.69 -0.45
C THR A 182 -7.52 27.77 -0.54
N MET A 183 -7.69 28.83 0.26
CA MET A 183 -6.67 29.89 0.37
C MET A 183 -5.57 29.55 1.37
N GLU A 184 -5.84 28.60 2.26
CA GLU A 184 -4.96 28.19 3.34
C GLU A 184 -4.28 26.89 2.95
N THR A 185 -2.97 26.77 3.18
CA THR A 185 -2.25 25.53 2.88
C THR A 185 -2.49 24.49 3.97
N GLU A 186 -3.15 23.37 3.64
CA GLU A 186 -3.37 22.30 4.62
C GLU A 186 -2.13 21.41 4.82
N ALA A 187 -1.88 21.05 6.08
CA ALA A 187 -0.80 20.10 6.40
C ALA A 187 -1.17 18.68 5.92
N PRO A 188 -0.22 17.95 5.32
CA PRO A 188 -0.50 16.61 4.85
C PRO A 188 -0.67 15.62 5.99
N ILE A 189 -1.65 14.73 5.84
CA ILE A 189 -2.00 13.70 6.82
C ILE A 189 -1.32 12.39 6.39
N PRO A 190 -0.52 11.77 7.28
CA PRO A 190 0.08 10.48 6.99
C PRO A 190 -0.95 9.40 6.68
N TYR A 191 -0.65 8.59 5.68
CA TYR A 191 -1.44 7.42 5.29
C TYR A 191 -0.54 6.20 5.13
N ASP A 192 -1.14 5.02 5.22
CA ASP A 192 -0.46 3.74 5.10
C ASP A 192 -0.70 3.17 3.69
N ILE A 193 0.34 2.56 3.10
CA ILE A 193 0.23 1.66 1.95
C ILE A 193 0.93 0.35 2.31
N GLY A 194 0.59 -0.74 1.64
CA GLY A 194 1.22 -2.02 1.91
C GLY A 194 1.16 -2.98 0.73
N VAL A 195 1.98 -4.03 0.84
CA VAL A 195 1.94 -5.18 -0.05
C VAL A 195 2.01 -6.45 0.78
N ARG A 196 1.23 -7.46 0.39
CA ARG A 196 1.35 -8.83 0.90
C ARG A 196 1.77 -9.72 -0.26
N ILE A 197 2.84 -10.47 -0.05
CA ILE A 197 3.32 -11.48 -0.99
C ILE A 197 2.96 -12.84 -0.45
N LYS A 198 2.26 -13.63 -1.25
CA LYS A 198 1.87 -15.00 -0.92
C LYS A 198 2.56 -15.98 -1.84
N ASN A 199 3.30 -16.93 -1.27
CA ASN A 199 3.85 -18.03 -2.04
C ASN A 199 2.83 -19.17 -2.13
N THR A 200 2.06 -19.21 -3.21
CA THR A 200 1.08 -20.28 -3.50
C THR A 200 1.73 -21.52 -4.13
N GLY A 201 3.01 -21.44 -4.48
CA GLY A 201 3.79 -22.54 -5.02
C GLY A 201 4.30 -23.52 -3.97
N TYR A 202 4.96 -24.57 -4.45
CA TYR A 202 5.53 -25.63 -3.60
C TYR A 202 7.04 -25.49 -3.40
N GLY A 203 7.69 -24.59 -4.16
CA GLY A 203 9.09 -24.19 -3.95
C GLY A 203 9.19 -22.97 -3.05
N GLY A 204 10.29 -22.84 -2.32
CA GLY A 204 10.56 -21.64 -1.52
C GLY A 204 11.22 -20.54 -2.37
N VAL A 205 10.96 -19.28 -2.04
CA VAL A 205 11.71 -18.13 -2.55
C VAL A 205 12.86 -17.82 -1.60
N LYS A 206 14.02 -17.41 -2.15
CA LYS A 206 15.19 -17.01 -1.38
C LYS A 206 15.57 -15.57 -1.66
N ASN A 207 15.87 -14.82 -0.59
CA ASN A 207 16.29 -13.41 -0.63
C ASN A 207 15.41 -12.53 -1.53
N LEU A 208 14.10 -12.55 -1.29
CA LEU A 208 13.13 -11.77 -2.04
C LEU A 208 13.28 -10.28 -1.80
N VAL A 209 13.82 -9.57 -2.79
CA VAL A 209 13.82 -8.11 -2.83
C VAL A 209 12.79 -7.64 -3.84
N ILE A 210 11.98 -6.66 -3.43
CA ILE A 210 11.16 -5.87 -4.34
C ILE A 210 11.85 -4.51 -4.53
N GLU A 211 12.27 -4.23 -5.76
CA GLU A 211 12.78 -2.93 -6.17
C GLU A 211 11.66 -2.09 -6.77
N SER A 212 10.98 -1.34 -5.91
CA SER A 212 9.93 -0.43 -6.33
C SER A 212 10.51 0.93 -6.76
N GLY A 213 10.15 1.39 -7.97
CA GLY A 213 10.34 2.75 -8.42
C GLY A 213 9.56 3.77 -7.57
N GLN A 214 9.88 5.05 -7.69
CA GLN A 214 9.08 6.10 -7.05
C GLN A 214 7.69 6.17 -7.70
N PRO A 215 6.61 6.41 -6.93
CA PRO A 215 5.28 6.50 -7.49
C PRO A 215 5.21 7.67 -8.49
N ILE A 216 4.81 7.39 -9.74
CA ILE A 216 4.63 8.40 -10.77
C ILE A 216 3.15 8.70 -10.98
N ILE A 217 2.84 9.96 -11.25
CA ILE A 217 1.47 10.40 -11.55
C ILE A 217 1.26 10.24 -13.05
N LYS A 218 0.37 9.33 -13.46
CA LYS A 218 0.05 9.16 -14.89
C LYS A 218 -1.07 10.05 -15.38
N ASP A 219 -1.94 10.51 -14.49
CA ASP A 219 -3.01 11.43 -14.85
C ASP A 219 -3.22 12.44 -13.71
N ASN A 220 -3.06 13.71 -14.05
CA ASN A 220 -3.44 14.86 -13.23
C ASN A 220 -3.85 15.96 -14.20
N GLU A 221 -5.15 16.08 -14.46
CA GLU A 221 -5.71 17.06 -15.40
C GLU A 221 -5.32 18.52 -15.08
N GLN A 222 -4.88 18.80 -13.84
CA GLN A 222 -4.44 20.12 -13.40
C GLN A 222 -2.92 20.35 -13.55
N GLY A 223 -2.14 19.32 -13.91
CA GLY A 223 -0.68 19.41 -14.10
C GLY A 223 0.10 19.73 -12.83
N LEU A 224 -0.48 19.49 -11.65
CA LEU A 224 0.17 19.75 -10.36
C LEU A 224 1.15 18.61 -10.02
N LEU A 225 2.34 18.98 -9.53
CA LEU A 225 3.32 18.03 -9.02
C LEU A 225 2.85 17.55 -7.64
N ILE A 226 2.56 16.26 -7.50
CA ILE A 226 2.31 15.63 -6.20
C ILE A 226 3.61 14.96 -5.76
N ASP A 227 4.19 15.48 -4.68
CA ASP A 227 5.37 14.89 -4.07
C ASP A 227 4.91 13.85 -3.05
N PHE A 228 5.44 12.63 -3.20
CA PHE A 228 5.26 11.55 -2.24
C PHE A 228 6.50 11.45 -1.36
N LYS A 229 6.31 11.39 -0.04
CA LYS A 229 7.41 11.19 0.90
C LYS A 229 7.14 10.02 1.82
N ILE A 230 8.09 9.09 1.87
CA ILE A 230 8.11 7.99 2.81
C ILE A 230 8.61 8.50 4.17
N LEU A 231 7.82 8.26 5.21
CA LEU A 231 8.16 8.56 6.59
C LEU A 231 8.81 7.35 7.26
N ASN A 232 8.24 6.16 7.02
CA ASN A 232 8.67 4.90 7.63
C ASN A 232 8.35 3.73 6.70
N SER A 233 9.11 2.64 6.87
CA SER A 233 8.89 1.36 6.19
C SER A 233 9.01 0.21 7.19
N TRP A 234 8.27 -0.88 6.97
CA TRP A 234 8.33 -2.11 7.75
C TRP A 234 8.25 -3.35 6.86
N VAL A 235 8.85 -4.44 7.33
CA VAL A 235 8.68 -5.79 6.79
C VAL A 235 8.27 -6.70 7.94
N ASN A 236 7.13 -7.37 7.83
CA ASN A 236 6.55 -8.22 8.88
C ASN A 236 6.50 -7.49 10.25
N ASP A 237 6.07 -6.22 10.23
CA ASP A 237 6.05 -5.27 11.35
C ASP A 237 7.40 -4.89 11.99
N GLU A 238 8.52 -5.40 11.46
CA GLU A 238 9.85 -4.96 11.85
C GLU A 238 10.27 -3.71 11.06
N PRO A 239 10.75 -2.64 11.72
CA PRO A 239 11.10 -1.39 11.04
C PRO A 239 12.34 -1.56 10.16
N VAL A 240 12.27 -1.06 8.93
CA VAL A 240 13.39 -1.04 7.98
C VAL A 240 13.68 0.40 7.52
N GLN A 241 14.66 0.57 6.64
CA GLN A 241 14.97 1.90 6.09
C GLN A 241 13.75 2.48 5.35
N PRO A 242 13.44 3.78 5.50
CA PRO A 242 12.33 4.45 4.81
C PRO A 242 12.52 4.56 3.28
N THR A 243 12.37 3.44 2.59
CA THR A 243 12.48 3.28 1.14
C THR A 243 11.38 2.32 0.64
N LEU A 244 11.02 2.42 -0.64
CA LEU A 244 10.12 1.45 -1.29
C LEU A 244 10.86 0.15 -1.64
N MET A 245 12.20 0.17 -1.65
CA MET A 245 13.03 -1.03 -1.80
C MET A 245 13.10 -1.77 -0.46
N VAL A 246 12.43 -2.91 -0.38
CA VAL A 246 12.36 -3.71 0.85
C VAL A 246 12.77 -5.16 0.58
N ASP A 247 13.46 -5.74 1.57
CA ASP A 247 13.93 -7.12 1.55
C ASP A 247 12.98 -7.97 2.40
N PHE A 248 12.24 -8.86 1.74
CA PHE A 248 11.34 -9.83 2.34
C PHE A 248 12.06 -11.11 2.79
N GLY A 249 13.32 -11.30 2.39
CA GLY A 249 14.09 -12.49 2.71
C GLY A 249 13.50 -13.76 2.10
N ASP A 250 13.52 -14.84 2.87
CA ASP A 250 13.03 -16.13 2.40
C ASP A 250 11.51 -16.25 2.63
N ILE A 251 10.78 -16.72 1.60
CA ILE A 251 9.35 -17.06 1.73
C ILE A 251 9.15 -18.53 1.42
N ASP A 252 8.85 -19.30 2.47
CA ASP A 252 8.57 -20.73 2.35
C ASP A 252 7.27 -21.02 1.58
N PRO A 253 7.10 -22.25 1.04
CA PRO A 253 5.87 -22.66 0.39
C PRO A 253 4.64 -22.46 1.28
N GLY A 254 3.60 -21.81 0.75
CA GLY A 254 2.37 -21.49 1.48
C GLY A 254 2.48 -20.34 2.48
N ALA A 255 3.67 -19.79 2.71
CA ALA A 255 3.87 -18.66 3.60
C ALA A 255 3.59 -17.33 2.91
N CYS A 256 3.40 -16.29 3.71
CA CYS A 256 3.30 -14.91 3.25
C CYS A 256 4.36 -14.04 3.91
N SER A 257 4.63 -12.89 3.29
CA SER A 257 5.35 -11.80 3.92
C SER A 257 4.73 -10.47 3.54
N ILE A 258 4.77 -9.49 4.44
CA ILE A 258 4.13 -8.20 4.28
C ILE A 258 5.16 -7.08 4.39
N ALA A 259 5.01 -6.05 3.56
CA ALA A 259 5.64 -4.76 3.78
C ALA A 259 4.61 -3.64 3.88
N ARG A 260 4.96 -2.62 4.67
CA ARG A 260 4.14 -1.43 4.91
C ARG A 260 4.98 -0.18 4.78
N TRP A 261 4.37 0.89 4.29
CA TRP A 261 4.97 2.21 4.24
C TRP A 261 4.01 3.24 4.78
N LYS A 262 4.54 4.13 5.61
CA LYS A 262 3.84 5.34 6.04
C LYS A 262 4.30 6.49 5.17
N MET A 263 3.37 7.16 4.52
CA MET A 263 3.67 8.19 3.52
C MET A 263 2.87 9.46 3.76
N ILE A 264 3.32 10.55 3.14
CA ILE A 264 2.55 11.80 2.98
C ILE A 264 2.58 12.22 1.50
N SER A 265 1.53 12.92 1.08
CA SER A 265 1.40 13.53 -0.25
C SER A 265 1.32 15.04 -0.10
N SER A 266 1.93 15.79 -1.01
CA SER A 266 1.85 17.26 -0.99
C SER A 266 0.43 17.79 -1.22
N LEU A 267 -0.37 17.11 -2.06
CA LEU A 267 -1.75 17.48 -2.37
C LEU A 267 -2.72 16.41 -1.90
N MET A 268 -3.95 16.83 -1.62
CA MET A 268 -5.04 15.89 -1.48
C MET A 268 -5.50 15.34 -2.84
N GLY A 269 -6.01 14.11 -2.82
CA GLY A 269 -6.46 13.46 -4.04
C GLY A 269 -7.15 12.14 -3.76
N GLN A 270 -7.78 11.61 -4.80
CA GLN A 270 -8.31 10.25 -4.81
C GLN A 270 -7.37 9.36 -5.60
N PHE A 271 -7.01 8.22 -5.01
CA PHE A 271 -6.37 7.14 -5.74
C PHE A 271 -7.42 6.42 -6.58
N ILE A 272 -7.22 6.38 -7.90
CA ILE A 272 -8.18 5.73 -8.81
C ILE A 272 -7.69 4.41 -9.40
N SER A 273 -6.38 4.19 -9.43
CA SER A 273 -5.80 2.93 -9.87
C SER A 273 -4.36 2.82 -9.40
N PHE A 274 -3.90 1.58 -9.25
CA PHE A 274 -2.54 1.20 -8.96
C PHE A 274 -2.08 0.29 -10.09
N GLU A 275 -1.11 0.74 -10.89
CA GLU A 275 -0.48 -0.07 -11.93
C GLU A 275 0.91 -0.50 -11.47
N THR A 276 1.25 -1.76 -11.72
CA THR A 276 2.57 -2.34 -11.48
C THR A 276 3.03 -3.00 -12.76
N GLU A 277 4.19 -2.57 -13.26
CA GLU A 277 4.92 -3.30 -14.29
C GLU A 277 6.03 -4.09 -13.61
N PHE A 278 6.19 -5.36 -13.99
CA PHE A 278 7.25 -6.23 -13.50
C PHE A 278 8.23 -6.54 -14.60
N ALA A 279 9.47 -6.06 -14.45
CA ALA A 279 10.55 -6.41 -15.35
C ALA A 279 11.29 -7.67 -14.84
N HIS A 280 11.71 -8.51 -15.79
CA HIS A 280 12.64 -9.60 -15.55
C HIS A 280 13.78 -9.50 -16.55
N SER A 281 14.97 -9.97 -16.18
CA SER A 281 16.12 -9.94 -17.10
C SER A 281 15.83 -10.74 -18.37
N ASP A 282 15.94 -10.06 -19.51
CA ASP A 282 15.80 -10.66 -20.85
C ASP A 282 16.84 -11.76 -21.12
N GLU A 283 18.01 -11.71 -20.45
CA GLU A 283 19.11 -12.68 -20.64
C GLU A 283 18.74 -14.11 -20.23
N LEU A 284 17.65 -14.30 -19.48
CA LEU A 284 17.23 -15.60 -18.95
C LEU A 284 15.81 -16.04 -19.37
N GLY A 285 15.16 -15.33 -20.29
CA GLY A 285 13.89 -15.77 -20.91
C GLY A 285 12.68 -14.83 -20.75
N GLY A 286 12.85 -13.61 -20.25
CA GLY A 286 11.82 -12.55 -20.23
C GLY A 286 10.55 -12.94 -19.44
N GLU A 287 9.37 -12.46 -19.86
CA GLU A 287 8.09 -12.73 -19.17
C GLU A 287 7.78 -14.23 -18.95
N LEU A 288 8.32 -15.13 -19.79
CA LEU A 288 8.13 -16.58 -19.66
C LEU A 288 8.76 -17.17 -18.38
N THR A 289 9.66 -16.43 -17.74
CA THR A 289 10.29 -16.83 -16.47
C THR A 289 9.67 -16.21 -15.24
N SER A 290 8.69 -15.29 -15.39
CA SER A 290 7.99 -14.72 -14.24
C SER A 290 7.36 -15.82 -13.39
N LEU A 291 7.58 -15.73 -12.08
CA LEU A 291 6.93 -16.58 -11.06
C LEU A 291 5.79 -15.82 -10.36
N ILE A 292 5.55 -14.57 -10.76
CA ILE A 292 4.36 -13.82 -10.37
C ILE A 292 3.21 -14.35 -11.20
N GLN A 293 2.21 -14.86 -10.52
CA GLN A 293 1.00 -15.37 -11.16
C GLN A 293 -0.02 -14.25 -11.34
N ASP A 294 -0.31 -13.54 -10.25
CA ASP A 294 -1.39 -12.56 -10.17
C ASP A 294 -0.97 -11.38 -9.29
N VAL A 295 -1.54 -10.21 -9.61
CA VAL A 295 -1.34 -8.96 -8.86
C VAL A 295 -2.69 -8.31 -8.67
N ASP A 296 -3.10 -8.20 -7.42
CA ASP A 296 -4.39 -7.66 -7.02
C ASP A 296 -4.20 -6.36 -6.25
N ALA A 297 -5.13 -5.43 -6.41
CA ALA A 297 -5.03 -4.10 -5.84
C ALA A 297 -6.32 -3.75 -5.10
N HIS A 298 -6.22 -3.45 -3.81
CA HIS A 298 -7.35 -3.28 -2.89
C HIS A 298 -7.31 -1.91 -2.21
N PHE A 299 -8.49 -1.32 -2.00
CA PHE A 299 -8.58 -0.09 -1.21
C PHE A 299 -8.46 -0.39 0.28
N LEU A 300 -7.34 0.03 0.88
CA LEU A 300 -7.06 -0.09 2.30
C LEU A 300 -8.04 0.77 3.10
N ILE A 301 -8.68 0.13 4.09
CA ILE A 301 -9.45 0.81 5.12
C ILE A 301 -8.53 1.13 6.30
N LYS A 302 -7.81 0.11 6.82
CA LYS A 302 -6.88 0.27 7.94
C LYS A 302 -5.98 -0.96 8.11
N ASP A 303 -4.77 -0.77 8.62
CA ASP A 303 -4.00 -1.85 9.25
C ASP A 303 -4.68 -2.26 10.57
N VAL A 304 -5.08 -3.52 10.68
CA VAL A 304 -5.74 -4.10 11.85
C VAL A 304 -4.92 -5.26 12.41
N LEU A 305 -5.35 -5.88 13.51
CA LEU A 305 -4.73 -7.10 14.02
C LEU A 305 -5.77 -8.19 14.28
N VAL A 306 -5.64 -9.34 13.64
CA VAL A 306 -6.43 -10.54 13.95
C VAL A 306 -5.85 -11.19 15.22
N ASP A 307 -6.41 -10.80 16.37
CA ASP A 307 -5.92 -11.15 17.71
C ASP A 307 -6.40 -12.51 18.24
N LEU A 308 -6.62 -13.48 17.34
CA LEU A 308 -7.06 -14.82 17.70
C LEU A 308 -5.90 -15.70 18.20
N PRO A 309 -6.16 -16.67 19.11
CA PRO A 309 -5.12 -17.62 19.54
C PRO A 309 -4.47 -18.35 18.35
N GLY A 310 -3.15 -18.32 18.27
CA GLY A 310 -2.37 -18.98 17.21
C GLY A 310 -2.01 -18.09 16.02
N LYS A 311 -2.45 -16.83 16.00
CA LYS A 311 -2.01 -15.82 15.01
C LYS A 311 -0.60 -15.30 15.35
N ASP A 312 0.08 -14.76 14.35
CA ASP A 312 1.50 -14.37 14.38
C ASP A 312 1.77 -13.02 15.08
N GLY A 313 0.74 -12.21 15.30
CA GLY A 313 0.86 -10.90 15.94
C GLY A 313 1.40 -9.81 15.02
N ILE A 314 1.49 -10.09 13.71
CA ILE A 314 1.80 -9.11 12.67
C ILE A 314 0.47 -8.48 12.24
N LYS A 315 0.45 -7.16 12.02
CA LYS A 315 -0.74 -6.48 11.52
C LYS A 315 -1.18 -7.07 10.18
N ASP A 316 -2.47 -6.94 9.92
CA ASP A 316 -3.20 -7.41 8.75
C ASP A 316 -3.83 -6.22 8.02
N PHE A 317 -4.30 -6.44 6.79
CA PHE A 317 -4.96 -5.37 6.01
C PHE A 317 -6.47 -5.57 6.01
N LEU A 318 -7.22 -4.62 6.58
CA LEU A 318 -8.66 -4.50 6.36
C LEU A 318 -8.88 -3.67 5.10
N ALA A 319 -9.49 -4.24 4.07
CA ALA A 319 -9.61 -3.60 2.77
C ALA A 319 -10.97 -3.86 2.11
N ARG A 320 -11.35 -3.00 1.15
CA ARG A 320 -12.47 -3.25 0.25
C ARG A 320 -12.03 -4.17 -0.88
N ASP A 321 -12.86 -5.16 -1.16
CA ASP A 321 -12.73 -6.11 -2.26
C ASP A 321 -14.04 -6.09 -3.06
N GLY A 322 -14.06 -5.32 -4.15
CA GLY A 322 -15.28 -4.95 -4.85
C GLY A 322 -16.31 -4.30 -3.93
N ASP A 323 -17.51 -4.88 -3.85
CA ASP A 323 -18.59 -4.42 -2.96
C ASP A 323 -18.49 -4.96 -1.53
N SER A 324 -17.50 -5.82 -1.25
CA SER A 324 -17.32 -6.48 0.04
C SER A 324 -16.16 -5.89 0.83
N ILE A 325 -16.08 -6.25 2.11
CA ILE A 325 -14.91 -5.94 2.95
C ILE A 325 -14.26 -7.28 3.32
N ARG A 326 -12.93 -7.32 3.25
CA ARG A 326 -12.13 -8.47 3.64
C ARG A 326 -11.00 -8.05 4.57
N VAL A 327 -10.60 -8.98 5.43
CA VAL A 327 -9.32 -8.92 6.13
C VAL A 327 -8.36 -9.88 5.43
N TYR A 328 -7.21 -9.33 5.04
CA TYR A 328 -6.12 -10.05 4.40
C TYR A 328 -5.03 -10.24 5.45
N SER A 329 -4.97 -11.45 5.99
CA SER A 329 -4.10 -11.76 7.11
C SER A 329 -2.65 -11.97 6.66
N SER A 330 -1.69 -11.65 7.53
CA SER A 330 -0.26 -11.91 7.37
C SER A 330 0.08 -13.41 7.28
N ASP A 331 -0.78 -14.27 7.81
CA ASP A 331 -0.68 -15.72 7.66
C ASP A 331 -1.25 -16.25 6.32
N GLY A 332 -1.72 -15.36 5.45
CA GLY A 332 -2.23 -15.67 4.12
C GLY A 332 -3.70 -16.07 4.04
N LEU A 333 -4.46 -15.95 5.13
CA LEU A 333 -5.91 -16.16 5.13
C LEU A 333 -6.66 -14.89 4.72
N ASP A 334 -7.66 -15.07 3.86
CA ASP A 334 -8.54 -13.99 3.39
C ASP A 334 -9.96 -14.27 3.86
N GLU A 335 -10.49 -13.41 4.72
CA GLU A 335 -11.78 -13.64 5.37
C GLU A 335 -12.74 -12.47 5.10
N GLN A 336 -13.97 -12.81 4.68
CA GLN A 336 -15.01 -11.81 4.45
C GLN A 336 -15.48 -11.22 5.78
N VAL A 337 -15.47 -9.90 5.87
CA VAL A 337 -15.83 -9.12 7.06
C VAL A 337 -17.26 -8.64 6.95
N ILE A 338 -18.04 -8.79 8.02
CA ILE A 338 -19.43 -8.29 8.08
C ILE A 338 -19.40 -6.79 8.42
N PRO A 339 -19.84 -5.90 7.51
CA PRO A 339 -19.89 -4.46 7.80
C PRO A 339 -21.13 -4.12 8.64
N TYR A 340 -20.97 -3.20 9.59
CA TYR A 340 -22.07 -2.53 10.31
C TYR A 340 -21.95 -1.02 10.13
N ARG A 341 -23.02 -0.39 9.66
CA ARG A 341 -23.13 1.06 9.48
C ARG A 341 -24.09 1.68 10.49
N ASP A 342 -24.32 2.99 10.40
CA ASP A 342 -25.23 3.73 11.29
C ASP A 342 -26.62 3.11 11.39
N GLU A 343 -27.13 2.50 10.31
CA GLU A 343 -28.44 1.86 10.26
C GLU A 343 -28.48 0.47 10.91
N ASP A 344 -27.33 -0.18 11.07
CA ASP A 344 -27.20 -1.52 11.65
C ASP A 344 -26.79 -1.50 13.13
N ALA A 345 -26.44 -0.31 13.64
CA ALA A 345 -25.91 -0.10 14.98
C ALA A 345 -26.82 0.77 15.84
N THR A 346 -26.85 0.50 17.13
CA THR A 346 -27.48 1.38 18.13
C THR A 346 -26.43 1.95 19.06
N THR A 347 -26.22 3.26 18.97
CA THR A 347 -25.34 4.00 19.88
C THR A 347 -26.16 4.59 21.02
N THR A 348 -25.76 4.35 22.26
CA THR A 348 -26.39 4.95 23.45
C THR A 348 -25.38 5.79 24.22
N GLY A 349 -25.81 6.99 24.63
CA GLY A 349 -24.97 7.97 25.29
C GLY A 349 -24.40 9.00 24.32
N ALA A 350 -23.91 10.10 24.87
CA ALA A 350 -23.12 11.10 24.16
C ALA A 350 -21.87 11.34 25.01
N PRO A 351 -20.67 11.03 24.48
CA PRO A 351 -19.47 11.07 25.28
C PRO A 351 -19.25 12.52 25.73
N SER A 352 -19.00 12.70 27.02
CA SER A 352 -18.79 14.01 27.63
C SER A 352 -17.82 13.90 28.80
N ASN A 353 -17.42 15.04 29.33
CA ASN A 353 -16.56 15.09 30.52
C ASN A 353 -17.17 14.44 31.77
N GLN A 354 -18.50 14.38 31.88
CA GLN A 354 -19.19 13.75 33.00
C GLN A 354 -19.48 12.27 32.77
N ASP A 355 -19.68 11.90 31.50
CA ASP A 355 -19.95 10.54 31.07
C ASP A 355 -19.10 10.24 29.83
N PRO A 356 -17.84 9.79 30.03
CA PRO A 356 -16.89 9.59 28.94
C PRO A 356 -17.14 8.30 28.16
N GLU A 357 -18.16 7.54 28.54
CA GLU A 357 -18.46 6.22 27.98
C GLU A 357 -19.74 6.28 27.15
N ILE A 358 -19.73 5.53 26.06
CA ILE A 358 -20.92 5.22 25.28
C ILE A 358 -21.02 3.72 25.11
N THR A 359 -22.20 3.25 24.71
CA THR A 359 -22.37 1.88 24.24
C THR A 359 -22.67 1.86 22.75
N VAL A 360 -22.09 0.89 22.06
CA VAL A 360 -22.38 0.58 20.65
C VAL A 360 -22.86 -0.86 20.59
N ALA A 361 -24.09 -1.04 20.11
CA ALA A 361 -24.71 -2.35 19.93
C ALA A 361 -24.90 -2.67 18.45
N VAL A 362 -24.48 -3.87 18.05
CA VAL A 362 -24.66 -4.48 16.72
C VAL A 362 -25.12 -5.93 16.90
N SER A 363 -25.50 -6.59 15.80
CA SER A 363 -25.84 -8.02 15.90
C SER A 363 -24.60 -8.86 16.25
N PRO A 364 -24.72 -9.91 17.08
CA PRO A 364 -23.60 -10.82 17.36
C PRO A 364 -23.10 -11.52 16.10
N THR A 365 -21.80 -11.77 16.01
CA THR A 365 -21.17 -12.46 14.88
C THR A 365 -20.28 -13.61 15.34
N GLY A 366 -20.16 -14.66 14.51
CA GLY A 366 -19.22 -15.78 14.71
C GLY A 366 -17.97 -15.70 13.83
N GLY A 367 -17.64 -14.50 13.35
CA GLY A 367 -16.52 -14.23 12.43
C GLY A 367 -16.08 -12.77 12.53
N PRO A 368 -15.31 -12.26 11.55
CA PRO A 368 -14.84 -10.89 11.57
C PRO A 368 -16.00 -9.93 11.30
N LEU A 369 -15.99 -8.79 12.00
CA LEU A 369 -16.87 -7.68 11.72
C LEU A 369 -16.09 -6.36 11.67
N TYR A 370 -16.69 -5.38 10.99
CA TYR A 370 -16.20 -4.01 10.96
C TYR A 370 -17.36 -3.05 11.15
N VAL A 371 -17.33 -2.31 12.25
CA VAL A 371 -18.30 -1.24 12.56
C VAL A 371 -17.71 0.07 12.08
N LYS A 372 -18.46 0.81 11.26
CA LYS A 372 -18.17 2.20 10.88
C LYS A 372 -19.44 3.03 11.05
N ILE A 373 -19.49 3.83 12.11
CA ILE A 373 -20.65 4.66 12.46
C ILE A 373 -20.22 6.11 12.65
N SER A 374 -21.16 7.03 12.53
CA SER A 374 -20.96 8.46 12.80
C SER A 374 -20.36 8.65 14.20
N GLU A 375 -19.27 9.43 14.29
CA GLU A 375 -18.48 9.57 15.52
C GLU A 375 -19.26 10.36 16.60
N PRO A 376 -19.63 9.74 17.74
CA PRO A 376 -20.52 10.38 18.72
C PRO A 376 -19.91 11.55 19.50
N GLY A 377 -18.58 11.65 19.57
CA GLY A 377 -17.84 12.75 20.20
C GLY A 377 -17.44 13.88 19.26
N GLY A 378 -17.94 13.88 18.01
CA GLY A 378 -17.62 14.91 17.01
C GLY A 378 -16.20 14.84 16.42
N GLY A 379 -15.48 13.74 16.65
CA GLY A 379 -14.20 13.41 16.03
C GLY A 379 -12.96 14.04 16.65
N ASN A 380 -13.12 14.82 17.72
CA ASN A 380 -12.04 15.62 18.33
C ASN A 380 -11.52 15.03 19.66
N VAL A 381 -12.06 13.89 20.10
CA VAL A 381 -11.71 13.26 21.37
C VAL A 381 -11.22 11.85 21.12
N GLU A 382 -10.02 11.54 21.58
CA GLU A 382 -9.42 10.21 21.41
C GLU A 382 -10.18 9.13 22.18
N ILE A 383 -10.13 7.91 21.66
CA ILE A 383 -10.68 6.73 22.33
C ILE A 383 -9.58 6.09 23.17
N SER A 384 -9.81 5.99 24.48
CA SER A 384 -8.88 5.33 25.42
C SER A 384 -9.04 3.81 25.44
N SER A 385 -10.25 3.31 25.18
CA SER A 385 -10.51 1.87 25.17
C SER A 385 -11.84 1.49 24.58
N VAL A 386 -11.88 0.29 23.99
CA VAL A 386 -13.11 -0.42 23.64
C VAL A 386 -13.12 -1.77 24.36
N VAL A 387 -14.22 -2.07 25.07
CA VAL A 387 -14.41 -3.31 25.83
C VAL A 387 -15.73 -3.95 25.44
N ARG A 388 -15.71 -5.23 25.06
CA ARG A 388 -16.90 -6.02 24.77
C ARG A 388 -17.69 -6.36 26.03
N SER A 389 -18.97 -6.68 25.86
CA SER A 389 -19.85 -7.11 26.95
C SER A 389 -19.42 -8.42 27.64
N ASP A 390 -18.60 -9.25 26.98
CA ASP A 390 -17.99 -10.46 27.56
C ASP A 390 -16.67 -10.18 28.31
N GLY A 391 -16.24 -8.92 28.35
CA GLY A 391 -15.03 -8.47 29.06
C GLY A 391 -13.75 -8.46 28.22
N LYS A 392 -13.76 -8.92 26.96
CA LYS A 392 -12.58 -8.79 26.08
C LYS A 392 -12.34 -7.30 25.79
N ARG A 393 -11.13 -6.83 26.12
CA ARG A 393 -10.62 -5.51 25.73
C ARG A 393 -10.01 -5.63 24.33
N LEU A 394 -10.40 -4.77 23.41
CA LEU A 394 -9.82 -4.72 22.07
C LEU A 394 -8.45 -4.06 22.12
N LEU A 395 -7.59 -4.48 21.19
CA LEU A 395 -6.28 -3.86 20.97
C LEU A 395 -6.43 -2.49 20.28
N PRO A 396 -5.52 -1.53 20.53
CA PRO A 396 -5.58 -0.20 19.91
C PRO A 396 -5.57 -0.20 18.38
N ASP A 397 -4.99 -1.22 17.74
CA ASP A 397 -4.99 -1.36 16.28
C ASP A 397 -6.39 -1.65 15.71
N ASN A 398 -7.32 -2.09 16.56
CA ASN A 398 -8.65 -2.56 16.17
C ASN A 398 -9.77 -1.55 16.45
N PHE A 399 -9.45 -0.34 16.91
CA PHE A 399 -10.41 0.75 16.98
C PHE A 399 -9.75 2.10 16.71
N TRP A 400 -10.43 2.96 15.95
CA TRP A 400 -9.88 4.28 15.61
C TRP A 400 -10.98 5.27 15.23
N ILE A 401 -10.62 6.55 15.21
CA ILE A 401 -11.43 7.59 14.59
C ILE A 401 -10.88 7.83 13.18
N SER A 402 -11.76 7.86 12.19
CA SER A 402 -11.42 8.27 10.82
C SER A 402 -12.24 9.49 10.41
N LYS A 403 -11.82 10.12 9.32
CA LYS A 403 -12.57 11.23 8.71
C LYS A 403 -12.57 11.13 7.20
N GLU A 404 -13.67 11.56 6.60
CA GLU A 404 -13.85 11.63 5.15
C GLU A 404 -14.33 13.03 4.78
N ARG A 405 -13.76 13.59 3.71
CA ARG A 405 -14.14 14.91 3.23
C ARG A 405 -15.39 14.79 2.35
N ARG A 406 -16.39 15.62 2.62
CA ARG A 406 -17.61 15.73 1.82
C ARG A 406 -17.40 16.67 0.64
N GLY A 407 -18.25 16.55 -0.38
CA GLY A 407 -18.22 17.43 -1.56
C GLY A 407 -18.53 18.91 -1.27
N ASP A 408 -18.97 19.25 -0.06
CA ASP A 408 -19.11 20.62 0.45
C ASP A 408 -17.87 21.11 1.23
N HIS A 409 -16.75 20.37 1.14
CA HIS A 409 -15.48 20.59 1.83
C HIS A 409 -15.52 20.39 3.36
N THR A 410 -16.63 19.93 3.94
CA THR A 410 -16.73 19.62 5.37
C THR A 410 -16.22 18.21 5.68
N TRP A 411 -15.88 17.96 6.95
CA TRP A 411 -15.43 16.65 7.42
C TRP A 411 -16.56 15.86 8.07
N SER A 412 -16.69 14.59 7.70
CA SER A 412 -17.44 13.59 8.49
C SER A 412 -16.46 12.78 9.29
N HIS A 413 -16.75 12.58 10.57
CA HIS A 413 -15.96 11.74 11.45
C HIS A 413 -16.68 10.42 11.71
N TYR A 414 -15.91 9.35 11.81
CA TYR A 414 -16.42 8.01 12.09
C TYR A 414 -15.68 7.34 13.22
N LEU A 415 -16.43 6.64 14.08
CA LEU A 415 -15.91 5.64 15.00
C LEU A 415 -15.81 4.31 14.24
N ASN A 416 -14.65 3.67 14.35
CA ASN A 416 -14.33 2.43 13.68
C ASN A 416 -13.97 1.36 14.70
N ILE A 417 -14.53 0.15 14.56
CA ILE A 417 -14.20 -1.02 15.38
C ILE A 417 -14.07 -2.24 14.48
N PHE A 418 -12.91 -2.87 14.48
CA PHE A 418 -12.68 -4.20 13.91
C PHE A 418 -12.62 -5.23 15.04
N ASP A 419 -13.29 -6.38 14.88
CA ASP A 419 -13.30 -7.42 15.92
C ASP A 419 -13.70 -8.78 15.34
N TYR A 420 -13.55 -9.82 16.15
CA TYR A 420 -13.86 -11.21 15.81
C TYR A 420 -14.78 -11.86 16.84
N ASN A 421 -15.72 -12.70 16.39
CA ASN A 421 -16.56 -13.51 17.28
C ASN A 421 -17.27 -12.67 18.36
N SER A 422 -17.87 -11.55 17.98
CA SER A 422 -18.37 -10.56 18.93
C SER A 422 -19.76 -10.90 19.47
N PRO A 423 -20.02 -10.68 20.78
CA PRO A 423 -21.37 -10.69 21.34
C PRO A 423 -22.20 -9.46 20.91
N GLY A 424 -21.62 -8.53 20.15
CA GLY A 424 -22.30 -7.40 19.54
C GLY A 424 -22.55 -6.21 20.45
N LEU A 425 -21.95 -6.14 21.65
CA LEU A 425 -22.09 -4.98 22.53
C LEU A 425 -20.73 -4.51 23.02
N TYR A 426 -20.44 -3.22 22.81
CA TYR A 426 -19.19 -2.57 23.15
C TYR A 426 -19.42 -1.38 24.07
N THR A 427 -18.58 -1.22 25.08
CA THR A 427 -18.39 0.03 25.82
C THR A 427 -17.17 0.72 25.26
N VAL A 428 -17.37 1.92 24.71
CA VAL A 428 -16.31 2.77 24.15
C VAL A 428 -16.05 3.91 25.11
N LYS A 429 -14.81 4.08 25.53
CA LYS A 429 -14.40 5.08 26.51
C LYS A 429 -13.49 6.12 25.88
N TYR A 430 -13.89 7.38 25.97
CA TYR A 430 -13.16 8.52 25.47
C TYR A 430 -12.19 9.08 26.50
N THR A 431 -11.07 9.62 26.02
CA THR A 431 -10.05 10.26 26.84
C THR A 431 -10.46 11.71 27.14
N TYR A 432 -11.40 11.88 28.06
CA TYR A 432 -11.56 13.16 28.75
C TYR A 432 -10.58 13.17 29.93
N GLY A 433 -9.49 13.94 29.80
CA GLY A 433 -8.36 13.91 30.73
C GLY A 433 -8.79 14.21 32.17
N GLY A 434 -8.38 13.37 33.12
CA GLY A 434 -8.76 13.39 34.55
C GLY A 434 -8.59 14.74 35.28
N ALA A 435 -9.15 14.86 36.49
CA ALA A 435 -9.51 16.02 37.36
C ALA A 435 -8.94 17.46 37.14
N ALA A 436 -7.90 17.68 36.34
CA ALA A 436 -7.30 18.96 35.98
C ALA A 436 -7.56 19.32 34.50
N GLY A 437 -7.24 20.55 34.10
CA GLY A 437 -7.25 20.93 32.68
C GLY A 437 -6.20 20.18 31.87
N ASN A 438 -6.49 19.89 30.61
CA ASN A 438 -5.58 19.21 29.67
C ASN A 438 -5.37 20.09 28.45
N ILE A 439 -4.13 20.50 28.21
CA ILE A 439 -3.78 21.35 27.08
C ILE A 439 -3.66 20.51 25.80
N TYR A 440 -4.44 20.88 24.79
CA TYR A 440 -4.33 20.34 23.44
C TYR A 440 -4.12 21.49 22.46
N VAL A 441 -3.16 21.35 21.54
CA VAL A 441 -2.75 22.42 20.61
C VAL A 441 -2.87 21.91 19.19
N ASP A 442 -3.69 22.58 18.37
CA ASP A 442 -3.94 22.20 16.98
C ASP A 442 -4.03 23.43 16.06
N PRO A 443 -3.23 23.51 14.98
CA PRO A 443 -2.11 22.60 14.66
C PRO A 443 -0.93 22.76 15.62
N LEU A 444 -0.21 21.66 15.86
CA LEU A 444 1.01 21.64 16.70
C LEU A 444 2.21 22.33 16.01
N VAL A 445 2.19 22.47 14.69
CA VAL A 445 3.25 23.08 13.88
C VAL A 445 2.64 24.12 12.94
N LEU A 446 3.16 25.34 12.96
CA LEU A 446 2.77 26.43 12.04
C LEU A 446 3.83 26.58 10.95
N SER A 447 3.51 26.18 9.71
CA SER A 447 4.37 26.39 8.54
C SER A 447 4.00 27.69 7.85
N PHE A 448 4.90 28.67 7.84
CA PHE A 448 4.67 29.95 7.17
C PHE A 448 5.01 29.93 5.67
N ASP A 449 5.64 28.86 5.18
CA ASP A 449 6.08 28.68 3.79
C ASP A 449 6.99 29.82 3.29
N ASP A 450 7.11 29.99 1.97
CA ASP A 450 7.91 31.05 1.36
C ASP A 450 7.19 32.40 1.44
N ILE A 451 7.63 33.24 2.38
CA ILE A 451 7.15 34.62 2.52
C ILE A 451 8.13 35.58 1.83
N PRO A 452 7.65 36.48 0.95
CA PRO A 452 8.50 37.51 0.38
C PRO A 452 9.13 38.39 1.46
N ILE A 453 10.40 38.77 1.27
CA ILE A 453 11.13 39.62 2.23
C ILE A 453 10.32 40.88 2.54
N ASN A 454 10.22 41.21 3.84
CA ASN A 454 9.43 42.31 4.41
C ASN A 454 7.90 42.18 4.30
N GLN A 455 7.36 41.02 3.91
CA GLN A 455 5.93 40.73 4.02
C GLN A 455 5.62 39.96 5.31
N ARG A 456 4.42 40.17 5.87
CA ARG A 456 3.98 39.55 7.12
C ARG A 456 2.85 38.56 6.85
N LYS A 457 3.03 37.30 7.26
CA LYS A 457 1.96 36.29 7.34
C LYS A 457 1.65 36.01 8.81
N VAL A 458 0.38 35.80 9.11
CA VAL A 458 -0.10 35.40 10.44
C VAL A 458 -0.74 34.03 10.30
N LEU A 459 -0.38 33.10 11.18
CA LEU A 459 -1.03 31.82 11.31
C LEU A 459 -1.51 31.64 12.74
N GLU A 460 -2.53 30.82 12.91
CA GLU A 460 -3.18 30.61 14.19
C GLU A 460 -3.06 29.15 14.62
N THR A 461 -2.89 28.95 15.92
CA THR A 461 -3.07 27.65 16.56
C THR A 461 -4.13 27.77 17.65
N VAL A 462 -4.92 26.71 17.83
CA VAL A 462 -5.99 26.65 18.81
C VAL A 462 -5.49 25.86 20.01
N VAL A 463 -5.58 26.48 21.19
CA VAL A 463 -5.33 25.82 22.47
C VAL A 463 -6.67 25.47 23.10
N SER A 464 -6.96 24.18 23.19
CA SER A 464 -8.20 23.63 23.73
C SER A 464 -7.96 22.99 25.09
N ASN A 465 -8.94 23.12 25.99
CA ASN A 465 -8.96 22.35 27.23
C ASN A 465 -9.78 21.06 27.06
N ASN A 466 -9.07 19.96 26.81
CA ASN A 466 -9.68 18.63 26.64
C ASN A 466 -9.72 17.83 27.96
N GLY A 467 -9.52 18.51 29.10
CA GLY A 467 -9.51 17.92 30.44
C GLY A 467 -10.75 18.32 31.25
N ILE A 468 -10.98 17.67 32.39
CA ILE A 468 -12.20 17.84 33.18
C ILE A 468 -12.13 18.98 34.23
N GLY A 469 -10.96 19.60 34.43
CA GLY A 469 -10.80 20.82 35.24
C GLY A 469 -10.52 22.06 34.37
N THR A 470 -10.65 23.27 34.92
CA THR A 470 -10.25 24.49 34.21
C THR A 470 -8.75 24.49 33.91
N LEU A 471 -8.36 24.72 32.67
CA LEU A 471 -6.97 24.87 32.24
C LEU A 471 -6.55 26.33 32.48
N SER A 472 -5.61 26.53 33.40
CA SER A 472 -5.03 27.85 33.67
C SER A 472 -3.74 28.02 32.86
N VAL A 473 -3.81 28.81 31.78
CA VAL A 473 -2.63 29.17 30.99
C VAL A 473 -2.06 30.46 31.56
N THR A 474 -0.87 30.36 32.16
CA THR A 474 -0.23 31.47 32.89
C THR A 474 0.85 32.19 32.08
N GLY A 475 1.33 31.58 31.00
CA GLY A 475 2.34 32.11 30.11
C GLY A 475 2.12 31.58 28.70
N ILE A 476 2.37 32.44 27.71
CA ILE A 476 2.45 32.10 26.29
C ILE A 476 3.59 32.95 25.74
N ALA A 477 4.63 32.33 25.20
CA ALA A 477 5.79 33.05 24.67
C ALA A 477 6.48 32.32 23.53
N LEU A 478 7.19 33.06 22.68
CA LEU A 478 8.22 32.46 21.84
C LEU A 478 9.45 32.19 22.69
N LEU A 479 10.04 31.01 22.55
CA LEU A 479 11.28 30.67 23.26
C LEU A 479 12.44 31.58 22.83
N PRO A 480 13.41 31.88 23.71
CA PRO A 480 14.52 32.79 23.41
C PRO A 480 15.37 32.41 22.19
N GLU A 481 15.43 31.12 21.85
CA GLU A 481 16.11 30.59 20.67
C GLU A 481 15.34 30.74 19.35
N SER A 482 14.10 31.26 19.41
CA SER A 482 13.32 31.56 18.21
C SER A 482 13.96 32.70 17.43
N ASP A 483 13.95 32.61 16.11
CA ASP A 483 14.44 33.67 15.25
C ASP A 483 13.63 34.96 15.41
N SER A 484 14.30 36.11 15.29
CA SER A 484 13.74 37.44 15.55
C SER A 484 12.60 37.86 14.61
N GLU A 485 12.47 37.15 13.49
CA GLU A 485 11.46 37.32 12.47
C GLU A 485 10.07 36.85 12.90
N PHE A 486 9.96 36.11 14.02
CA PHE A 486 8.69 35.68 14.61
C PHE A 486 8.22 36.64 15.71
N SER A 487 6.91 36.94 15.72
CA SER A 487 6.28 37.70 16.80
C SER A 487 4.87 37.22 17.12
N MET A 488 4.49 37.27 18.40
CA MET A 488 3.15 36.94 18.87
C MET A 488 2.16 38.09 18.58
N VAL A 489 0.98 37.79 18.04
CA VAL A 489 0.06 38.82 17.53
C VAL A 489 -1.38 38.73 18.02
N SER A 490 -1.87 37.53 18.35
CA SER A 490 -3.19 37.33 18.97
C SER A 490 -3.04 36.55 20.27
N VAL A 491 -2.42 37.17 21.30
CA VAL A 491 -2.28 36.54 22.63
C VAL A 491 -3.40 37.03 23.54
N PRO A 492 -4.18 36.15 24.18
CA PRO A 492 -5.17 36.56 25.17
C PRO A 492 -4.49 37.21 26.39
N SER A 493 -5.26 37.96 27.18
CA SER A 493 -4.78 38.45 28.47
C SER A 493 -4.51 37.28 29.42
N LEU A 494 -3.30 37.19 29.95
CA LEU A 494 -2.86 36.11 30.85
C LEU A 494 -2.86 36.54 32.33
N PRO A 495 -3.10 35.63 33.29
CA PRO A 495 -3.49 34.24 33.07
C PRO A 495 -4.89 34.12 32.46
N VAL A 496 -5.08 33.15 31.56
CA VAL A 496 -6.38 32.82 30.98
C VAL A 496 -6.85 31.47 31.50
N GLU A 497 -8.06 31.46 32.03
CA GLU A 497 -8.75 30.26 32.45
C GLU A 497 -9.59 29.76 31.27
N ILE A 498 -9.29 28.57 30.77
CA ILE A 498 -10.01 27.92 29.68
C ILE A 498 -10.88 26.84 30.33
N PRO A 499 -12.21 27.05 30.47
CA PRO A 499 -13.09 26.02 30.98
C PRO A 499 -13.01 24.77 30.11
N THR A 500 -13.33 23.62 30.71
CA THR A 500 -13.43 22.34 30.01
C THR A 500 -14.28 22.44 28.74
N GLY A 501 -13.75 21.96 27.62
CA GLY A 501 -14.41 21.97 26.30
C GLY A 501 -14.34 23.30 25.55
N ASN A 502 -13.77 24.35 26.15
CA ASN A 502 -13.51 25.61 25.47
C ASN A 502 -12.08 25.66 24.91
N SER A 503 -11.85 26.65 24.05
CA SER A 503 -10.55 26.91 23.45
C SER A 503 -10.25 28.41 23.39
N ILE A 504 -8.98 28.72 23.14
CA ILE A 504 -8.48 30.04 22.77
C ILE A 504 -7.67 29.92 21.48
N THR A 505 -7.58 31.02 20.74
CA THR A 505 -6.77 31.10 19.53
C THR A 505 -5.52 31.92 19.81
N ILE A 506 -4.37 31.44 19.34
CA ILE A 506 -3.08 32.11 19.44
C ILE A 506 -2.57 32.39 18.03
N GLY A 507 -2.35 33.66 17.73
CA GLY A 507 -1.78 34.11 16.45
C GLY A 507 -0.27 34.33 16.57
N VAL A 508 0.49 33.71 15.67
CA VAL A 508 1.93 33.94 15.48
C VAL A 508 2.13 34.58 14.10
N SER A 509 2.97 35.59 14.01
CA SER A 509 3.35 36.18 12.73
C SER A 509 4.82 35.98 12.41
N TYR A 510 5.10 35.81 11.14
CA TYR A 510 6.45 35.74 10.59
C TYR A 510 6.64 36.86 9.57
N THR A 511 7.78 37.55 9.63
CA THR A 511 8.17 38.60 8.67
C THR A 511 9.66 38.44 8.33
N PRO A 512 10.02 37.76 7.23
CA PRO A 512 11.41 37.51 6.88
C PRO A 512 12.14 38.78 6.50
N THR A 513 13.37 38.92 6.99
CA THR A 513 14.28 40.03 6.66
C THR A 513 15.34 39.65 5.62
N GLY A 514 15.45 38.37 5.27
CA GLY A 514 16.41 37.84 4.30
C GLY A 514 16.06 36.43 3.80
N TYR A 515 16.88 35.90 2.89
CA TYR A 515 16.75 34.54 2.38
C TYR A 515 17.37 33.54 3.37
N ALA A 516 16.61 33.14 4.38
CA ALA A 516 17.02 32.14 5.36
C ALA A 516 15.83 31.26 5.77
N LYS A 517 16.12 30.02 6.17
CA LYS A 517 15.14 29.16 6.82
C LYS A 517 15.12 29.50 8.31
N ASN A 518 14.07 30.16 8.75
CA ASN A 518 13.90 30.53 10.15
C ASN A 518 13.05 29.52 10.92
N ARG A 519 13.26 29.43 12.23
CA ARG A 519 12.51 28.57 13.16
C ARG A 519 12.12 29.34 14.42
N GLY A 520 10.94 29.04 14.94
CA GLY A 520 10.47 29.51 16.23
C GLY A 520 9.76 28.39 16.98
N THR A 521 9.79 28.46 18.30
CA THR A 521 9.10 27.50 19.17
C THR A 521 8.19 28.28 20.12
N LEU A 522 6.91 27.93 20.10
CA LEU A 522 5.92 28.44 21.05
C LEU A 522 5.98 27.62 22.34
N LEU A 523 6.01 28.30 23.49
CA LEU A 523 5.92 27.73 24.83
C LEU A 523 4.63 28.16 25.52
#